data_AF-I3DTF4-F1
#
_entry.id   AF-I3DTF4-F1
#
_cell.length_a   1.000
_cell.length_b   1.000
_cell.length_c   1.000
_cell.angle_alpha   90.00
_cell.angle_beta   90.00
_cell.angle_gamma   90.00
#
_symmetry.space_group_name_H-M   'P 1'
#
loop_
_entity.id
_entity.type
_entity.pdbx_description
1 polymer ?
#
loop_
_entity_poly.entity_id
_entity_poly.type
_entity_poly.pdbx_seq_one_letter_code
_entity_poly.pdbx_strand_id
1 'polypeptide(L)'
;MERVKSCIKVISLLIAIVIVWFFLFGIRLIGYFLSISERGLRATECGTQGCSDFVFLWNTAWTFTFLIVIPLIIPSVLVIYWSLKNNKRSS
;
A
#
# COMPACT_ATOMS: atom_id res chain seq x y z
N MET A 1 -8.27 -25.82 -18.30
CA MET A 1 -7.19 -24.89 -18.72
C MET A 1 -7.55 -23.41 -18.57
N GLU A 2 -8.80 -22.99 -18.79
CA GLU A 2 -9.20 -21.56 -18.69
C GLU A 2 -9.04 -20.94 -17.29
N ARG A 3 -9.37 -21.66 -16.22
CA ARG A 3 -9.16 -21.15 -14.84
C ARG A 3 -7.70 -20.87 -14.51
N VAL A 4 -6.78 -21.70 -15.04
CA VAL A 4 -5.33 -21.54 -14.82
C VAL A 4 -4.82 -20.29 -15.54
N LYS A 5 -5.25 -20.05 -16.78
CA LYS A 5 -4.94 -18.80 -17.50
C LYS A 5 -5.47 -17.56 -16.77
N SER A 6 -6.68 -17.63 -16.21
CA SER A 6 -7.25 -16.51 -15.46
C SER A 6 -6.50 -16.23 -14.15
N CYS A 7 -6.10 -17.27 -13.40
CA CYS A 7 -5.28 -17.10 -12.19
C CYS A 7 -3.89 -16.50 -12.52
N ILE A 8 -3.23 -17.01 -13.57
CA ILE A 8 -1.92 -16.48 -14.00
C ILE A 8 -2.04 -15.00 -14.37
N LYS A 9 -3.12 -14.58 -15.05
CA LYS A 9 -3.36 -13.18 -15.40
C LYS A 9 -3.54 -12.28 -14.17
N VAL A 10 -4.25 -12.76 -13.15
CA VAL A 10 -4.45 -12.04 -11.88
C VAL A 10 -3.15 -11.91 -11.11
N ILE A 11 -2.37 -12.99 -11.00
CA ILE A 11 -1.07 -12.99 -10.33
C ILE A 11 -0.11 -12.02 -11.03
N SER A 12 -0.07 -12.05 -12.37
CA SER A 12 0.75 -11.11 -13.15
C SER A 12 0.35 -9.65 -12.93
N LEU A 13 -0.95 -9.34 -12.85
CA LEU A 13 -1.45 -8.01 -12.53
C LEU A 13 -1.08 -7.56 -11.11
N LEU A 14 -1.20 -8.44 -10.11
CA LEU A 14 -0.80 -8.13 -8.74
C LEU A 14 0.70 -7.85 -8.64
N ILE A 15 1.54 -8.65 -9.31
CA ILE A 15 2.98 -8.41 -9.37
C ILE A 15 3.27 -7.05 -10.01
N ALA A 16 2.62 -6.71 -11.12
CA ALA A 16 2.79 -5.41 -11.77
C ALA A 16 2.39 -4.24 -10.84
N ILE A 17 1.28 -4.37 -10.10
CA ILE A 17 0.84 -3.38 -9.11
C ILE A 17 1.90 -3.20 -8.01
N VAL A 18 2.43 -4.31 -7.47
CA VAL A 18 3.47 -4.28 -6.44
C VAL A 18 4.75 -3.60 -6.96
N ILE A 19 5.16 -3.89 -8.19
CA ILE A 19 6.35 -3.29 -8.80
C ILE A 19 6.14 -1.78 -8.97
N VAL A 20 5.04 -1.36 -9.60
CA VAL A 20 4.72 0.06 -9.81
C VAL A 20 4.64 0.80 -8.47
N TRP A 21 4.00 0.18 -7.48
CA TRP A 21 3.93 0.70 -6.12
C TRP A 21 5.32 0.90 -5.50
N PHE A 22 6.19 -0.11 -5.60
CA PHE A 22 7.54 -0.05 -5.06
C PHE A 22 8.38 1.07 -5.69
N PHE A 23 8.27 1.27 -7.00
CA PHE A 23 8.99 2.36 -7.69
C PHE A 23 8.48 3.75 -7.31
N LEU A 24 7.17 3.94 -7.15
CA LEU A 24 6.59 5.25 -6.84
C LEU A 24 6.68 5.61 -5.35
N PHE A 25 6.36 4.65 -4.47
CA PHE A 25 6.19 4.87 -3.04
C PHE A 25 7.20 4.12 -2.18
N GLY A 26 7.80 3.04 -2.69
CA GLY A 26 8.82 2.28 -1.95
C GLY A 26 10.06 3.09 -1.59
N ILE A 27 10.54 3.96 -2.50
CA ILE A 27 11.65 4.88 -2.21
C ILE A 27 11.30 5.86 -1.08
N ARG A 28 10.07 6.40 -1.09
CA ARG A 28 9.58 7.26 0.00
C ARG A 28 9.47 6.50 1.31
N LEU A 29 9.03 5.24 1.28
CA LEU A 29 8.91 4.39 2.46
C LEU A 29 10.29 4.16 3.08
N ILE A 30 11.31 3.87 2.27
CA ILE A 30 12.70 3.68 2.73
C ILE A 30 13.22 4.97 3.37
N GLY A 31 13.02 6.14 2.72
CA GLY A 31 13.42 7.43 3.29
C GLY A 31 12.68 7.77 4.59
N TYR A 32 11.42 7.36 4.69
CA TYR A 32 10.62 7.50 5.91
C TYR A 32 11.14 6.62 7.05
N PHE A 33 11.45 5.34 6.79
CA PHE A 33 12.09 4.46 7.78
C PHE A 33 13.47 4.95 8.21
N LEU A 34 14.26 5.49 7.28
CA LEU A 34 15.56 6.09 7.61
C LEU A 34 15.37 7.30 8.56
N SER A 35 14.40 8.16 8.27
CA SER A 35 14.08 9.32 9.11
C SER A 35 13.62 8.93 10.51
N ILE A 36 12.80 7.87 10.62
CA ILE A 36 12.41 7.27 11.91
C ILE A 36 13.63 6.76 12.67
N SER A 37 14.55 6.07 11.98
CA SER A 37 15.76 5.54 12.61
C SER A 37 16.67 6.65 13.14
N GLU A 38 16.76 7.78 12.45
CA GLU A 38 17.63 8.89 12.86
C GLU A 38 17.03 9.78 13.95
N ARG A 39 15.72 10.06 13.89
CA ARG A 39 15.08 11.11 14.72
C ARG A 39 13.99 10.57 15.64
N GLY A 40 13.58 9.32 15.46
CA GLY A 40 12.44 8.71 16.14
C GLY A 40 11.10 9.02 15.44
N LEU A 41 10.14 8.10 15.57
CA LEU A 41 8.83 8.21 14.90
C LEU A 41 8.10 9.51 15.22
N ARG A 42 8.19 9.95 16.47
CA ARG A 42 7.51 11.16 16.97
C ARG A 42 8.08 12.45 16.36
N ALA A 43 9.40 12.54 16.19
CA ALA A 43 10.02 13.71 15.57
C ALA A 43 9.86 13.72 14.04
N THR A 44 9.76 12.54 13.41
CA THR A 44 9.50 12.42 11.97
C THR A 44 8.08 12.81 11.59
N GLU A 45 7.09 12.40 12.38
CA GLU A 45 5.68 12.70 12.13
C GLU A 45 5.27 14.09 12.60
N CYS A 46 5.88 14.60 13.68
CA CYS A 46 5.43 15.84 14.32
C CYS A 46 6.47 16.97 14.33
N GLY A 47 7.62 16.77 13.70
CA GLY A 47 8.67 17.76 13.62
C GLY A 47 9.37 18.04 14.96
N THR A 48 10.11 19.14 15.01
CA THR A 48 11.01 19.50 16.13
C THR A 48 10.28 19.99 17.38
N GLN A 49 9.01 20.36 17.28
CA GLN A 49 8.23 20.89 18.41
C GLN A 49 7.38 19.83 19.12
N GLY A 50 7.30 18.61 18.57
CA GLY A 50 6.40 17.58 19.05
C GLY A 50 4.92 17.93 18.80
N CYS A 51 4.05 16.94 18.94
CA CYS A 51 2.60 17.09 18.77
C CYS A 51 1.88 16.30 19.87
N SER A 52 0.59 16.56 20.03
CA SER A 52 -0.29 15.75 20.87
C SER A 52 -0.41 14.32 20.32
N ASP A 53 -0.65 13.35 21.21
CA ASP A 53 -0.74 11.93 20.83
C ASP A 53 -1.80 11.64 19.77
N PHE A 54 -2.90 12.39 19.80
CA PHE A 54 -3.95 12.29 18.79
C PHE A 54 -3.44 12.69 17.39
N VAL A 55 -2.73 13.81 17.29
CA VAL A 55 -2.17 14.30 16.02
C VAL A 55 -1.10 13.36 15.51
N PHE A 56 -0.26 12.83 16.40
CA PHE A 56 0.74 11.82 16.07
C PHE A 56 0.12 10.57 15.44
N LEU A 57 -0.90 10.00 16.08
CA LEU A 57 -1.60 8.81 15.58
C LEU A 57 -2.30 9.10 14.26
N TRP A 58 -2.93 10.27 14.14
CA TRP A 58 -3.60 10.69 12.90
C TRP A 58 -2.61 10.81 11.74
N ASN A 59 -1.47 11.48 11.95
CA ASN A 59 -0.49 11.69 10.89
C ASN A 59 0.20 10.37 10.49
N THR A 60 0.53 9.52 11.48
CA THR A 60 1.08 8.18 11.22
C THR A 60 0.09 7.32 10.43
N ALA A 61 -1.18 7.31 10.83
CA ALA A 61 -2.24 6.58 10.13
C ALA A 61 -2.46 7.11 8.71
N TRP A 62 -2.38 8.43 8.53
CA TRP A 62 -2.49 9.08 7.22
C TRP A 62 -1.32 8.69 6.31
N THR A 63 -0.09 8.78 6.81
CA THR A 63 1.13 8.38 6.08
C THR A 63 1.05 6.91 5.66
N PHE A 64 0.66 6.02 6.57
CA PHE A 64 0.46 4.59 6.25
C PHE A 64 -0.63 4.39 5.19
N THR A 65 -1.75 5.09 5.31
CA THR A 65 -2.87 4.99 4.37
C THR A 65 -2.46 5.46 2.97
N PHE A 66 -1.77 6.59 2.88
CA PHE A 66 -1.38 7.18 1.62
C PHE A 66 -0.24 6.41 0.94
N LEU A 67 0.70 5.87 1.72
CA LEU A 67 1.84 5.13 1.17
C LEU A 67 1.50 3.68 0.86
N ILE A 68 0.59 3.02 1.59
CA ILE A 68 0.33 1.58 1.44
C ILE A 68 -1.12 1.33 1.00
N VAL A 69 -2.11 1.84 1.74
CA VAL A 69 -3.50 1.45 1.53
C VAL A 69 -4.02 1.90 0.16
N ILE A 70 -3.87 3.19 -0.17
CA ILE A 70 -4.40 3.74 -1.43
C ILE A 70 -3.70 3.13 -2.66
N PRO A 71 -2.36 3.13 -2.76
CA PRO A 71 -1.70 2.71 -4.00
C PRO A 71 -1.46 1.19 -4.10
N LEU A 72 -1.57 0.41 -3.01
CA LEU A 72 -1.34 -1.03 -3.04
C LEU A 72 -2.59 -1.86 -2.69
N ILE A 73 -3.24 -1.56 -1.56
CA ILE A 73 -4.38 -2.37 -1.07
C ILE A 73 -5.60 -2.18 -1.97
N ILE A 74 -5.99 -0.94 -2.26
CA ILE A 74 -7.20 -0.67 -3.07
C ILE A 74 -7.12 -1.33 -4.47
N PRO A 75 -6.03 -1.17 -5.25
CA PRO A 75 -5.93 -1.81 -6.56
C PRO A 75 -5.91 -3.33 -6.47
N SER A 76 -5.21 -3.88 -5.46
CA SER A 76 -5.15 -5.33 -5.25
C SER A 76 -6.53 -5.92 -4.92
N VAL A 77 -7.28 -5.27 -4.03
CA VAL A 77 -8.65 -5.68 -3.67
C VAL A 77 -9.58 -5.57 -4.87
N LEU A 78 -9.47 -4.51 -5.68
CA LEU A 78 -10.24 -4.36 -6.92
C LEU A 78 -9.98 -5.50 -7.92
N VAL A 79 -8.71 -5.84 -8.14
CA VAL A 79 -8.31 -6.95 -9.04
C VAL A 79 -8.84 -8.28 -8.53
N ILE A 80 -8.72 -8.57 -7.23
CA ILE A 80 -9.23 -9.79 -6.62
C ILE A 80 -10.77 -9.84 -6.70
N TYR A 81 -11.44 -8.74 -6.35
CA TYR A 81 -12.90 -8.64 -6.39
C TYR A 81 -13.45 -8.86 -7.80
N TRP A 82 -12.87 -8.23 -8.82
CA TRP A 82 -13.26 -8.46 -10.22
C TRP A 82 -12.99 -9.88 -10.68
N SER A 83 -11.86 -10.47 -10.27
CA SER A 83 -11.56 -11.87 -10.58
C SER A 83 -12.61 -12.83 -9.99
N LEU A 84 -12.99 -12.63 -8.72
CA LEU A 84 -14.01 -13.43 -8.06
C LEU A 84 -15.40 -13.23 -8.67
N LYS A 85 -15.77 -11.98 -8.99
CA LYS A 85 -17.05 -11.64 -9.61
C LYS A 85 -17.20 -12.26 -11.00
N ASN A 86 -16.15 -12.21 -11.82
CA ASN A 86 -16.20 -12.75 -13.18
C ASN A 86 -16.24 -14.29 -13.19
N ASN A 87 -15.63 -14.97 -12.21
CA ASN A 87 -15.78 -16.42 -12.06
C ASN A 87 -17.23 -16.83 -11.73
N LYS A 88 -18.02 -15.99 -11.03
CA LYS A 88 -19.43 -16.30 -10.70
C LYS A 88 -20.41 -16.11 -11.86
N ARG A 89 -20.07 -15.32 -12.88
CA ARG A 89 -20.93 -15.09 -14.06
C ARG A 89 -20.80 -16.17 -15.15
N SER A 90 -19.82 -17.07 -15.03
CA SER A 90 -19.52 -18.11 -16.00
C SER A 90 -20.00 -19.51 -15.56
N SER A 91 -20.74 -19.59 -14.45
CA SER A 91 -21.44 -20.79 -13.99
C SER A 91 -22.93 -20.60 -14.12
#